data_AF-A0A3L7P634-F1
#
_entry.id   AF-A0A3L7P634-F1
#
_cell.length_a   1.000
_cell.length_b   1.000
_cell.length_c   1.000
_cell.angle_alpha   90.00
_cell.angle_beta   90.00
_cell.angle_gamma   90.00
#
_symmetry.space_group_name_H-M   'P 1'
#
loop_
_entity.id
_entity.type
_entity.pdbx_description
1 polymer ?
#
loop_
_entity_poly.entity_id
_entity_poly.type
_entity_poly.pdbx_seq_one_letter_code
_entity_poly.pdbx_strand_id
1 'polypeptide(L)'
;MRRWLTERLHRQKQLITGSLAGMIVLGLVATLLEFTVFYLIIKVGFISNGALAAIVTLSVQAVIQSVTWLRLPGQLPDIEHEGELDDSMTTIKVAPNMTAVWTYALGSLESDRTWIEMLLGLLALPQRLCSAAWFTWQRHQQLSAVVIEPCAAVIRLLHKEAERVELKVIAAEIKTDDLTGVIRQVSLIDGVVFLTRKSIGLSLANRLVEDIEDWKKKKTAEKEQQA
;
A
#
# COMPACT_ATOMS: atom_id res chain seq x y z
N MET A 1 -16.81 -17.61 6.04
CA MET A 1 -15.82 -16.86 5.23
C MET A 1 -16.20 -15.41 5.02
N ARG A 2 -17.39 -15.09 4.49
CA ARG A 2 -17.84 -13.70 4.28
C ARG A 2 -17.69 -12.82 5.53
N ARG A 3 -18.26 -13.24 6.68
CA ARG A 3 -18.16 -12.52 7.97
C ARG A 3 -16.71 -12.27 8.41
N TRP A 4 -15.85 -13.30 8.34
CA TRP A 4 -14.43 -13.16 8.64
C TRP A 4 -13.75 -12.12 7.74
N LEU A 5 -14.02 -12.16 6.42
CA LEU A 5 -13.42 -11.23 5.48
C LEU A 5 -13.87 -9.79 5.77
N THR A 6 -15.15 -9.57 6.09
CA THR A 6 -15.64 -8.25 6.52
C THR A 6 -14.92 -7.73 7.76
N GLU A 7 -14.79 -8.56 8.79
CA GLU A 7 -14.07 -8.21 10.03
C GLU A 7 -12.57 -7.95 9.78
N ARG A 8 -11.96 -8.71 8.87
CA ARG A 8 -10.55 -8.55 8.48
C ARG A 8 -10.33 -7.24 7.71
N LEU A 9 -11.17 -6.96 6.72
CA LEU A 9 -11.12 -5.71 5.94
C LEU A 9 -11.33 -4.49 6.86
N HIS A 10 -12.23 -4.59 7.84
CA HIS A 10 -12.43 -3.53 8.83
C HIS A 10 -11.17 -3.28 9.68
N ARG A 11 -10.53 -4.33 10.19
CA ARG A 11 -9.27 -4.21 10.94
C ARG A 11 -8.14 -3.64 10.07
N GLN A 12 -8.01 -4.13 8.84
CA GLN A 12 -7.02 -3.60 7.90
C GLN A 12 -7.27 -2.11 7.59
N LYS A 13 -8.53 -1.71 7.44
CA LYS A 13 -8.91 -0.30 7.25
C LYS A 13 -8.48 0.57 8.42
N GLN A 14 -8.67 0.11 9.67
CA GLN A 14 -8.21 0.82 10.87
C GLN A 14 -6.68 0.98 10.89
N LEU A 15 -5.93 -0.08 10.55
CA LEU A 15 -4.47 -0.03 10.46
C LEU A 15 -4.00 0.95 9.38
N ILE A 16 -4.64 0.94 8.21
CA ILE A 16 -4.34 1.88 7.12
C ILE A 16 -4.62 3.32 7.56
N THR A 17 -5.73 3.59 8.27
CA THR A 17 -6.02 4.93 8.81
C THR A 17 -4.94 5.38 9.81
N GLY A 18 -4.48 4.48 10.70
CA GLY A 18 -3.38 4.76 11.61
C GLY A 18 -2.06 5.05 10.87
N SER A 19 -1.76 4.26 9.84
CA SER A 19 -0.60 4.46 8.97
C SER A 19 -0.65 5.80 8.25
N LEU A 20 -1.82 6.17 7.72
CA LEU A 20 -2.04 7.45 7.03
C LEU A 20 -1.82 8.62 7.99
N ALA A 21 -2.38 8.55 9.20
CA ALA A 21 -2.16 9.57 10.23
C ALA A 21 -0.68 9.70 10.59
N GLY A 22 0.03 8.56 10.75
CA GLY A 22 1.47 8.55 10.98
C GLY A 22 2.27 9.21 9.85
N MET A 23 1.96 8.90 8.59
CA MET A 23 2.61 9.51 7.43
C MET A 23 2.36 11.02 7.34
N ILE A 24 1.14 11.48 7.66
CA ILE A 24 0.82 12.91 7.70
C ILE A 24 1.63 13.62 8.79
N VAL A 25 1.67 13.08 10.01
CA VAL A 25 2.43 13.68 11.12
C VAL A 25 3.92 13.73 10.79
N LEU A 26 4.51 12.64 10.30
CA LEU A 26 5.90 12.62 9.88
C LEU A 26 6.16 13.59 8.71
N GLY A 27 5.23 13.67 7.76
CA GLY A 27 5.31 14.59 6.62
C GLY A 27 5.31 16.05 7.05
N LEU A 28 4.48 16.42 8.03
CA LEU A 28 4.44 17.77 8.60
C LEU A 28 5.75 18.11 9.31
N VAL A 29 6.29 17.18 10.11
CA VAL A 29 7.59 17.36 10.79
C VAL A 29 8.72 17.52 9.76
N ALA A 30 8.75 16.67 8.74
CA ALA A 30 9.75 16.75 7.68
C ALA A 30 9.64 18.08 6.90
N THR A 31 8.43 18.54 6.59
CA THR A 31 8.19 19.82 5.90
C THR A 31 8.67 21.01 6.74
N LEU A 32 8.45 20.97 8.06
CA LEU A 32 8.92 22.00 8.98
C LEU A 32 10.46 22.06 9.04
N LEU A 33 11.11 20.90 9.05
CA LEU A 33 12.57 20.80 9.00
C LEU A 33 13.13 21.34 7.67
N GLU A 34 12.55 20.92 6.54
CA GLU A 34 12.92 21.41 5.21
C GLU A 34 12.74 22.94 5.13
N PHE A 35 11.62 23.47 5.65
CA PHE A 35 11.36 24.91 5.68
C PHE A 35 12.42 25.63 6.50
N THR A 36 12.76 25.11 7.67
CA THR A 36 13.78 25.72 8.56
C THR A 36 15.14 25.78 7.87
N VAL A 37 15.54 24.71 7.18
CA VAL A 37 16.81 24.66 6.46
C VAL A 37 16.85 25.67 5.32
N PHE A 38 15.84 25.67 4.44
CA PHE A 38 15.80 26.63 3.33
C PHE A 38 15.67 28.08 3.80
N TYR A 39 14.88 28.31 4.84
CA TYR A 39 14.76 29.63 5.46
C TYR A 39 16.11 30.16 5.94
N LEU A 40 16.89 29.33 6.63
CA LEU A 40 18.22 29.73 7.12
C LEU A 40 19.19 30.01 5.97
N ILE A 41 19.19 29.16 4.93
CA ILE A 41 20.03 29.36 3.74
C ILE A 41 19.69 30.69 3.05
N ILE A 42 18.39 30.95 2.82
CA ILE A 42 17.94 32.18 2.16
C ILE A 42 18.24 33.40 3.04
N LYS A 43 17.96 33.31 4.34
CA LYS A 43 18.15 34.43 5.26
C LYS A 43 19.62 34.83 5.41
N VAL A 44 20.51 33.85 5.59
CA VAL A 44 21.94 34.10 5.81
C VAL A 44 22.65 34.42 4.50
N GLY A 45 22.30 33.73 3.41
CA GLY A 45 23.01 33.82 2.14
C GLY A 45 22.55 34.94 1.22
N PHE A 46 21.29 35.38 1.31
CA PHE A 46 20.68 36.20 0.25
C PHE A 46 19.82 37.36 0.77
N ILE A 47 18.93 37.13 1.74
CA ILE A 47 17.90 38.09 2.15
C ILE A 47 17.93 38.31 3.67
N SER A 48 18.49 39.43 4.13
CA SER A 48 18.57 39.76 5.56
C SER A 48 17.21 39.99 6.22
N ASN A 49 16.21 40.44 5.46
CA ASN A 49 14.84 40.61 5.95
C ASN A 49 14.15 39.25 6.13
N GLY A 50 13.90 38.90 7.40
CA GLY A 50 13.30 37.61 7.77
C GLY A 50 11.91 37.35 7.17
N ALA A 51 11.07 38.37 6.97
CA ALA A 51 9.74 38.18 6.39
C ALA A 51 9.83 37.85 4.89
N LEU A 52 10.67 38.57 4.15
CA LEU A 52 10.92 38.30 2.73
C LEU A 52 11.58 36.93 2.53
N ALA A 53 12.55 36.56 3.38
CA ALA A 53 13.18 35.25 3.34
C ALA A 53 12.16 34.11 3.53
N ALA A 54 11.21 34.28 4.46
CA ALA A 54 10.13 33.31 4.68
C ALA A 54 9.20 33.18 3.47
N ILE A 55 8.78 34.30 2.87
CA ILE A 55 7.92 34.29 1.67
C ILE A 55 8.61 33.57 0.50
N VAL A 56 9.90 33.87 0.26
CA VAL A 56 10.67 33.20 -0.80
C VAL A 56 10.80 31.70 -0.52
N THR A 57 11.08 31.33 0.73
CA THR A 57 11.17 29.92 1.14
C THR A 57 9.87 29.17 0.89
N LEU A 58 8.73 29.73 1.33
CA LEU A 58 7.41 29.16 1.09
C LEU A 58 7.10 29.03 -0.40
N SER A 59 7.50 30.03 -1.20
CA SER A 59 7.29 30.01 -2.65
C SER A 59 8.08 28.89 -3.32
N VAL A 60 9.35 28.70 -2.94
CA VAL A 60 10.18 27.60 -3.44
C VAL A 60 9.57 26.25 -3.07
N GLN A 61 9.19 26.06 -1.81
CA GLN A 61 8.54 24.83 -1.36
C GLN A 61 7.21 24.58 -2.08
N ALA A 62 6.38 25.60 -2.28
CA ALA A 62 5.11 25.48 -2.98
C ALA A 62 5.32 25.00 -4.44
N VAL A 63 6.35 25.50 -5.12
CA VAL A 63 6.71 25.04 -6.46
C VAL A 63 7.14 23.57 -6.43
N ILE A 64 8.03 23.19 -5.51
CA ILE A 64 8.50 21.79 -5.39
C ILE A 64 7.31 20.84 -5.10
N GLN A 65 6.39 21.24 -4.20
CA GLN A 65 5.24 20.39 -3.87
C GLN A 65 4.21 20.33 -4.99
N SER A 66 4.03 21.41 -5.74
CA SER A 66 3.17 21.42 -6.92
C SER A 66 3.70 20.48 -8.00
N VAL A 67 5.01 20.51 -8.26
CA VAL A 67 5.65 19.59 -9.23
C VAL A 67 5.56 18.15 -8.74
N THR A 68 5.75 17.91 -7.44
CA THR A 68 5.58 16.58 -6.85
C THR A 68 4.16 16.07 -7.06
N TRP A 69 3.15 16.92 -6.79
CA TRP A 69 1.73 16.58 -6.97
C TRP A 69 1.41 16.17 -8.42
N LEU A 70 1.94 16.92 -9.40
CA LEU A 70 1.77 16.60 -10.82
C LEU A 70 2.41 15.27 -11.23
N ARG A 71 3.45 14.82 -10.52
CA ARG A 71 4.13 13.54 -10.78
C ARG A 71 3.61 12.37 -9.95
N LEU A 72 2.69 12.60 -8.99
CA LEU A 72 2.12 11.55 -8.14
C LEU A 72 1.60 10.32 -8.90
N PRO A 73 0.86 10.45 -10.03
CA PRO A 73 0.27 9.29 -10.70
C PRO A 73 1.29 8.22 -11.16
N GLY A 74 2.57 8.58 -11.30
CA GLY A 74 3.63 7.69 -11.78
C GLY A 74 4.56 7.11 -10.72
N GLN A 75 4.44 7.49 -9.43
CA GLN A 75 5.47 7.15 -8.43
C GLN A 75 5.33 5.76 -7.79
N LEU A 76 4.12 5.24 -7.65
CA LEU A 76 3.84 3.87 -7.20
C LEU A 76 2.72 3.27 -8.07
N PRO A 77 3.02 2.93 -9.34
CA PRO A 77 2.05 2.26 -10.20
C PRO A 77 1.69 0.88 -9.65
N ASP A 78 0.50 0.39 -9.98
CA ASP A 78 0.18 -1.04 -9.80
C ASP A 78 1.27 -1.87 -10.51
N ILE A 79 1.71 -2.95 -9.87
CA ILE A 79 2.69 -3.85 -10.46
C ILE A 79 1.96 -4.68 -11.51
N GLU A 80 2.38 -4.52 -12.76
CA GLU A 80 1.80 -5.26 -13.89
C GLU A 80 2.48 -6.61 -14.06
N HIS A 81 1.69 -7.67 -14.13
CA HIS A 81 2.14 -9.02 -14.42
C HIS A 81 1.41 -9.55 -15.64
N GLU A 82 2.15 -9.94 -16.66
CA GLU A 82 1.58 -10.60 -17.85
C GLU A 82 1.38 -12.09 -17.56
N GLY A 83 0.13 -12.54 -17.58
CA GLY A 83 -0.26 -13.92 -17.34
C GLY A 83 -1.07 -14.50 -18.49
N GLU A 84 -0.83 -15.75 -18.81
CA GLU A 84 -1.65 -16.49 -19.77
C GLU A 84 -2.93 -17.00 -19.07
N LEU A 85 -4.07 -16.49 -19.51
CA LEU A 85 -5.40 -16.87 -19.07
C LEU A 85 -6.24 -17.20 -20.30
N ASP A 86 -6.79 -18.42 -20.39
CA ASP A 86 -7.56 -18.92 -21.55
C ASP A 86 -6.89 -18.65 -22.91
N ASP A 87 -5.62 -19.04 -23.06
CA ASP A 87 -4.79 -18.85 -24.27
C ASP A 87 -4.63 -17.39 -24.74
N SER A 88 -4.99 -16.42 -23.89
CA SER A 88 -4.79 -14.99 -24.11
C SER A 88 -3.84 -14.40 -23.07
N MET A 89 -2.91 -13.53 -23.50
CA MET A 89 -2.04 -12.78 -22.59
C MET A 89 -2.86 -11.67 -21.94
N THR A 90 -3.02 -11.76 -20.62
CA THR A 90 -3.77 -10.78 -19.82
C THR A 90 -2.83 -10.08 -18.84
N THR A 91 -2.91 -8.75 -18.79
CA THR A 91 -2.14 -7.95 -17.83
C THR A 91 -2.91 -7.85 -16.52
N ILE A 92 -2.36 -8.46 -15.48
CA ILE A 92 -2.92 -8.42 -14.12
C ILE A 92 -2.22 -7.33 -13.34
N LYS A 93 -3.01 -6.38 -12.83
CA LYS A 93 -2.53 -5.27 -12.02
C LYS A 93 -2.62 -5.65 -10.55
N VAL A 94 -1.48 -5.67 -9.87
CA VAL A 94 -1.36 -6.00 -8.45
C VAL A 94 -1.05 -4.73 -7.68
N ALA A 95 -1.83 -4.46 -6.63
CA ALA A 95 -1.59 -3.29 -5.80
C ALA A 95 -0.32 -3.49 -4.95
N PRO A 96 0.58 -2.49 -4.86
CA PRO A 96 1.78 -2.58 -4.04
C PRO A 96 1.42 -2.78 -2.56
N ASN A 97 2.20 -3.59 -1.85
CA ASN A 97 1.97 -3.83 -0.43
C ASN A 97 2.27 -2.57 0.42
N MET A 98 1.66 -2.47 1.60
CA MET A 98 1.89 -1.32 2.51
C MET A 98 3.36 -1.19 2.90
N THR A 99 4.10 -2.29 2.99
CA THR A 99 5.54 -2.27 3.27
C THR A 99 6.31 -1.52 2.18
N ALA A 100 6.02 -1.75 0.89
CA ALA A 100 6.65 -1.04 -0.22
C ALA A 100 6.33 0.46 -0.18
N VAL A 101 5.11 0.84 0.22
CA VAL A 101 4.75 2.25 0.40
C VAL A 101 5.61 2.90 1.50
N TRP A 102 5.84 2.20 2.62
CA TRP A 102 6.71 2.68 3.69
C TRP A 102 8.19 2.71 3.31
N THR A 103 8.70 1.69 2.60
CA THR A 103 10.06 1.67 2.06
C THR A 103 10.27 2.80 1.05
N TYR A 104 9.26 3.07 0.22
CA TYR A 104 9.26 4.22 -0.67
C TYR A 104 9.22 5.54 0.10
N ALA A 105 8.48 5.64 1.21
CA ALA A 105 8.41 6.87 2.00
C ALA A 105 9.76 7.18 2.68
N LEU A 106 10.37 6.19 3.32
CA LEU A 106 11.55 6.38 4.19
C LEU A 106 12.89 6.16 3.46
N GLY A 107 12.87 5.52 2.28
CA GLY A 107 14.07 5.08 1.59
C GLY A 107 14.57 3.73 2.06
N SER A 108 15.52 3.14 1.31
CA SER A 108 16.25 1.97 1.81
C SER A 108 16.98 2.37 3.10
N LEU A 109 17.07 1.46 4.06
CA LEU A 109 17.86 1.67 5.28
C LEU A 109 19.28 1.11 5.12
N GLU A 110 19.76 1.00 3.87
CA GLU A 110 21.11 0.50 3.61
C GLU A 110 22.13 1.47 4.22
N SER A 111 23.07 0.89 4.96
CA SER A 111 24.05 1.59 5.80
C SER A 111 25.13 2.33 5.02
N ASP A 112 25.25 2.08 3.71
CA ASP A 112 26.37 2.53 2.89
C ASP A 112 26.01 3.77 2.07
N ARG A 113 25.41 4.79 2.73
CA ARG A 113 25.10 6.07 2.08
C ARG A 113 26.16 7.12 2.36
N THR A 114 26.53 7.85 1.33
CA THR A 114 27.34 9.07 1.48
C THR A 114 26.53 10.16 2.21
N TRP A 115 27.22 11.09 2.88
CA TRP A 115 26.55 12.20 3.58
C TRP A 115 25.70 13.07 2.63
N ILE A 116 26.07 13.17 1.36
CA ILE A 116 25.33 13.89 0.31
C ILE A 116 24.01 13.16 0.02
N GLU A 117 24.04 11.84 -0.15
CA GLU A 117 22.83 11.05 -0.37
C GLU A 117 21.90 11.09 0.84
N MET A 118 22.45 11.11 2.05
CA MET A 118 21.66 11.28 3.27
C MET A 118 20.96 12.64 3.30
N LEU A 119 21.65 13.72 2.93
CA LEU A 119 21.09 15.06 2.90
C LEU A 119 20.02 15.21 1.80
N LEU A 120 20.28 14.68 0.59
CA LEU A 120 19.30 14.66 -0.49
C LEU A 120 18.08 13.80 -0.13
N GLY A 121 18.30 12.66 0.55
CA GLY A 121 17.23 11.81 1.05
C GLY A 121 16.35 12.50 2.09
N LEU A 122 16.96 13.29 2.99
CA LEU A 122 16.25 14.08 3.99
C LEU A 122 15.46 15.23 3.34
N LEU A 123 16.04 15.93 2.36
CA LEU A 123 15.36 17.00 1.63
C LEU A 123 14.19 16.48 0.78
N ALA A 124 14.28 15.27 0.26
CA ALA A 124 13.20 14.63 -0.51
C ALA A 124 12.12 13.96 0.38
N LEU A 125 12.35 13.87 1.70
CA LEU A 125 11.48 13.15 2.63
C LEU A 125 10.05 13.70 2.67
N PRO A 126 9.80 15.03 2.70
CA PRO A 126 8.45 15.59 2.66
C PRO A 126 7.66 15.16 1.42
N GLN A 127 8.30 15.19 0.26
CA GLN A 127 7.72 14.82 -1.04
C GLN A 127 7.36 13.33 -1.06
N ARG A 128 8.26 12.47 -0.55
CA ARG A 128 8.06 11.02 -0.45
C ARG A 128 6.97 10.63 0.54
N LEU A 129 6.86 11.34 1.66
CA LEU A 129 5.79 11.13 2.63
C LEU A 129 4.44 11.61 2.12
N CYS A 130 4.39 12.75 1.41
CA CYS A 130 3.17 13.24 0.78
C CYS A 130 2.65 12.25 -0.26
N SER A 131 3.53 11.73 -1.11
CA SER A 131 3.18 10.71 -2.10
C SER A 131 2.74 9.41 -1.44
N ALA A 132 3.49 8.89 -0.47
CA ALA A 132 3.11 7.70 0.29
C ALA A 132 1.74 7.84 0.99
N ALA A 133 1.44 9.03 1.54
CA ALA A 133 0.15 9.32 2.15
C ALA A 133 -0.97 9.30 1.11
N TRP A 134 -0.77 9.90 -0.06
CA TRP A 134 -1.72 9.84 -1.17
C TRP A 134 -2.01 8.40 -1.62
N PHE A 135 -0.98 7.57 -1.80
CA PHE A 135 -1.17 6.16 -2.16
C PHE A 135 -1.86 5.35 -1.05
N THR A 136 -1.53 5.63 0.21
CA THR A 136 -2.19 5.00 1.37
C THR A 136 -3.68 5.37 1.41
N TRP A 137 -4.01 6.63 1.11
CA TRP A 137 -5.39 7.09 0.99
C TRP A 137 -6.13 6.43 -0.18
N GLN A 138 -5.51 6.35 -1.35
CA GLN A 138 -6.10 5.64 -2.49
C GLN A 138 -6.36 4.16 -2.17
N ARG A 139 -5.41 3.49 -1.49
CA ARG A 139 -5.57 2.10 -1.03
C ARG A 139 -6.74 1.97 -0.03
N HIS A 140 -6.90 2.94 0.86
CA HIS A 140 -8.05 2.99 1.78
C HIS A 140 -9.40 3.05 1.05
N GLN A 141 -9.47 3.86 -0.02
CA GLN A 141 -10.66 3.95 -0.86
C GLN A 141 -10.92 2.63 -1.62
N GLN A 142 -9.88 2.06 -2.23
CA GLN A 142 -9.97 0.79 -2.96
C GLN A 142 -10.41 -0.36 -2.05
N LEU A 143 -9.86 -0.44 -0.83
CA LEU A 143 -10.24 -1.46 0.15
C LEU A 143 -11.72 -1.35 0.56
N SER A 144 -12.26 -0.13 0.61
CA SER A 144 -13.67 0.12 0.91
C SER A 144 -14.61 -0.27 -0.23
N ALA A 145 -14.09 -0.40 -1.45
CA ALA A 145 -14.82 -0.79 -2.65
C ALA A 145 -14.73 -2.30 -2.97
N VAL A 146 -14.06 -3.10 -2.14
CA VAL A 146 -13.87 -4.54 -2.36
C VAL A 146 -15.22 -5.28 -2.29
N VAL A 147 -15.51 -6.08 -3.32
CA VAL A 147 -16.70 -6.94 -3.38
C VAL A 147 -16.41 -8.22 -2.60
N ILE A 148 -17.10 -8.38 -1.47
CA ILE A 148 -16.78 -9.41 -0.47
C ILE A 148 -17.02 -10.83 -0.98
N GLU A 149 -18.05 -11.03 -1.81
CA GLU A 149 -18.51 -12.35 -2.23
C GLU A 149 -17.50 -13.14 -3.09
N PRO A 150 -17.05 -12.63 -4.25
CA PRO A 150 -16.06 -13.31 -5.07
C PRO A 150 -14.72 -13.40 -4.33
N CYS A 151 -14.32 -12.36 -3.60
CA CYS A 151 -13.08 -12.38 -2.81
C CYS A 151 -13.11 -13.47 -1.72
N ALA A 152 -14.22 -13.64 -1.01
CA ALA A 152 -14.34 -14.68 0.01
C ALA A 152 -14.32 -16.10 -0.59
N ALA A 153 -14.78 -16.28 -1.82
CA ALA A 153 -14.67 -17.54 -2.54
C ALA A 153 -13.20 -17.84 -2.89
N VAL A 154 -12.46 -16.85 -3.42
CA VAL A 154 -11.02 -16.98 -3.69
C VAL A 154 -10.26 -17.34 -2.42
N ILE A 155 -10.42 -16.58 -1.32
CA ILE A 155 -9.67 -16.87 -0.09
C ILE A 155 -10.05 -18.25 0.49
N ARG A 156 -11.31 -18.69 0.32
CA ARG A 156 -11.72 -20.04 0.75
C ARG A 156 -11.01 -21.12 -0.06
N LEU A 157 -10.91 -20.95 -1.38
CA LEU A 157 -10.19 -21.86 -2.26
C LEU A 157 -8.70 -21.91 -1.88
N LEU A 158 -8.07 -20.74 -1.73
CA LEU A 158 -6.67 -20.65 -1.32
C LEU A 158 -6.40 -21.29 0.05
N HIS A 159 -7.32 -21.13 1.01
CA HIS A 159 -7.20 -21.79 2.31
C HIS A 159 -7.39 -23.32 2.20
N LYS A 160 -8.26 -23.80 1.30
CA LYS A 160 -8.54 -25.24 1.16
C LYS A 160 -7.34 -25.96 0.58
N GLU A 161 -6.73 -25.40 -0.45
CA GLU A 161 -5.60 -26.03 -1.15
C GLU A 161 -4.29 -25.89 -0.34
N ALA A 162 -4.22 -24.97 0.63
CA ALA A 162 -3.08 -24.72 1.54
C ALA A 162 -1.73 -24.39 0.85
N GLU A 163 -1.67 -24.52 -0.46
CA GLU A 163 -0.55 -24.24 -1.33
C GLU A 163 -0.91 -23.17 -2.37
N ARG A 164 0.01 -22.94 -3.28
CA ARG A 164 -0.16 -22.08 -4.44
C ARG A 164 -1.31 -22.58 -5.33
N VAL A 165 -2.27 -21.69 -5.62
CA VAL A 165 -3.34 -21.95 -6.57
C VAL A 165 -3.11 -21.14 -7.83
N GLU A 166 -3.05 -21.80 -8.97
CA GLU A 166 -2.88 -21.15 -10.27
C GLU A 166 -4.15 -20.40 -10.70
N LEU A 167 -3.98 -19.31 -11.45
CA LEU A 167 -5.12 -18.51 -11.90
C LEU A 167 -6.11 -19.29 -12.77
N LYS A 168 -5.63 -20.25 -13.56
CA LYS A 168 -6.48 -21.14 -14.38
C LYS A 168 -7.45 -21.95 -13.50
N VAL A 169 -6.99 -22.41 -12.33
CA VAL A 169 -7.82 -23.13 -11.35
C VAL A 169 -8.84 -22.20 -10.69
N ILE A 170 -8.42 -20.96 -10.35
CA ILE A 170 -9.31 -19.95 -9.77
C ILE A 170 -10.41 -19.55 -10.76
N ALA A 171 -10.08 -19.41 -12.04
CA ALA A 171 -11.02 -19.11 -13.11
C ALA A 171 -12.09 -20.20 -13.24
N ALA A 172 -11.66 -21.47 -13.25
CA ALA A 172 -12.54 -22.62 -13.38
C ALA A 172 -13.54 -22.75 -12.22
N GLU A 173 -13.09 -22.46 -10.99
CA GLU A 173 -13.89 -22.65 -9.79
C GLU A 173 -14.86 -21.48 -9.50
N ILE A 174 -14.43 -20.24 -9.72
CA ILE A 174 -15.15 -19.05 -9.24
C ILE A 174 -16.14 -18.49 -10.26
N LYS A 175 -16.09 -18.94 -11.53
CA LYS A 175 -17.05 -18.64 -12.61
C LYS A 175 -17.57 -17.19 -12.55
N THR A 176 -16.64 -16.24 -12.65
CA THR A 176 -16.93 -14.80 -12.57
C THR A 176 -16.56 -14.12 -13.88
N ASP A 177 -17.40 -13.18 -14.31
CA ASP A 177 -17.23 -12.45 -15.58
C ASP A 177 -16.02 -11.49 -15.58
N ASP A 178 -15.58 -11.04 -14.40
CA ASP A 178 -14.40 -10.16 -14.21
C ASP A 178 -13.38 -10.79 -13.24
N LEU A 179 -12.65 -11.80 -13.71
CA LEU A 179 -11.62 -12.45 -12.90
C LEU A 179 -10.47 -11.50 -12.54
N THR A 180 -10.04 -10.64 -13.48
CA THR A 180 -8.91 -9.72 -13.28
C THR A 180 -9.23 -8.70 -12.19
N GLY A 181 -10.44 -8.14 -12.18
CA GLY A 181 -10.90 -7.24 -11.12
C GLY A 181 -10.95 -7.94 -9.76
N VAL A 182 -11.42 -9.19 -9.70
CA VAL A 182 -11.44 -9.99 -8.46
C VAL A 182 -10.02 -10.27 -7.96
N ILE A 183 -9.09 -10.68 -8.83
CA ILE A 183 -7.69 -10.93 -8.46
C ILE A 183 -7.05 -9.65 -7.91
N ARG A 184 -7.27 -8.52 -8.59
CA ARG A 184 -6.79 -7.22 -8.11
C ARG A 184 -7.35 -6.90 -6.73
N GLN A 185 -8.65 -7.09 -6.51
CA GLN A 185 -9.26 -6.84 -5.19
C GLN A 185 -8.74 -7.79 -4.11
N VAL A 186 -8.51 -9.06 -4.45
CA VAL A 186 -7.92 -10.04 -3.53
C VAL A 186 -6.48 -9.68 -3.19
N SER A 187 -5.73 -9.09 -4.12
CA SER A 187 -4.36 -8.57 -3.87
C SER A 187 -4.32 -7.38 -2.90
N LEU A 188 -5.44 -6.67 -2.70
CA LEU A 188 -5.53 -5.61 -1.69
C LEU A 188 -5.59 -6.16 -0.27
N ILE A 189 -5.94 -7.43 -0.09
CA ILE A 189 -6.06 -8.07 1.23
C ILE A 189 -4.67 -8.40 1.76
N ASP A 190 -4.31 -7.81 2.90
CA ASP A 190 -2.99 -8.05 3.50
C ASP A 190 -2.85 -9.53 3.92
N GLY A 191 -1.83 -10.18 3.36
CA GLY A 191 -1.53 -11.60 3.57
C GLY A 191 -1.80 -12.47 2.34
N VAL A 192 -2.34 -11.93 1.26
CA VAL A 192 -2.35 -12.60 -0.05
C VAL A 192 -1.03 -12.33 -0.76
N VAL A 193 -0.41 -13.38 -1.26
CA VAL A 193 0.87 -13.32 -1.99
C VAL A 193 0.63 -13.71 -3.45
N PHE A 194 1.05 -12.82 -4.35
CA PHE A 194 1.06 -13.10 -5.78
C PHE A 194 2.36 -13.82 -6.15
N LEU A 195 2.24 -14.96 -6.84
CA LEU A 195 3.36 -15.81 -7.19
C LEU A 195 3.50 -15.85 -8.71
N THR A 196 4.65 -15.37 -9.21
CA THR A 196 4.94 -15.25 -10.64
C THR A 196 5.98 -16.25 -11.16
N ARG A 197 6.66 -16.99 -10.27
CA ARG A 197 7.65 -17.99 -10.69
C ARG A 197 6.94 -19.19 -11.34
N LYS A 198 7.27 -19.52 -12.59
CA LYS A 198 6.68 -20.61 -13.41
C LYS A 198 5.32 -20.26 -14.03
N SER A 199 4.22 -20.44 -13.31
CA SER A 199 2.87 -19.98 -13.69
C SER A 199 2.50 -18.73 -12.90
N ILE A 200 1.35 -18.11 -13.17
CA ILE A 200 0.81 -17.08 -12.27
C ILE A 200 -0.17 -17.75 -11.30
N GLY A 201 -0.01 -17.45 -10.02
CA GLY A 201 -0.88 -17.97 -8.98
C GLY A 201 -0.94 -17.08 -7.74
N LEU A 202 -1.79 -17.49 -6.81
CA LEU A 202 -2.02 -16.85 -5.53
C LEU A 202 -1.74 -17.84 -4.40
N SER A 203 -1.28 -17.33 -3.26
CA SER A 203 -1.14 -18.08 -2.03
C SER A 203 -1.54 -17.22 -0.84
N LEU A 204 -1.92 -17.85 0.26
CA LEU A 204 -2.04 -17.16 1.55
C LEU A 204 -0.68 -17.22 2.27
N ALA A 205 -0.31 -16.13 2.92
CA ALA A 205 0.77 -16.13 3.89
C ALA A 205 0.34 -16.90 5.15
N ASN A 206 1.28 -17.57 5.82
CA ASN A 206 1.01 -18.40 7.01
C ASN A 206 0.19 -17.66 8.07
N ARG A 207 0.54 -16.39 8.34
CA ARG A 207 -0.20 -15.55 9.28
C ARG A 207 -1.68 -15.41 8.95
N LEU A 208 -2.03 -15.35 7.66
CA LEU A 208 -3.43 -15.23 7.22
C LEU A 208 -4.17 -16.58 7.37
N VAL A 209 -3.47 -17.71 7.18
CA VAL A 209 -4.01 -19.05 7.43
C VAL A 209 -4.32 -19.22 8.92
N GLU A 210 -3.36 -18.92 9.78
CA GLU A 210 -3.51 -18.94 11.25
C GLU A 210 -4.68 -18.04 11.70
N ASP A 211 -4.76 -16.80 11.20
CA ASP A 211 -5.85 -15.86 11.50
C ASP A 211 -7.25 -16.43 11.12
N ILE A 212 -7.35 -17.24 10.06
CA ILE A 212 -8.61 -17.88 9.65
C ILE A 212 -8.94 -19.05 10.58
N GLU A 213 -7.95 -19.88 10.93
CA GLU A 213 -8.14 -21.01 11.82
C GLU A 213 -8.56 -20.58 13.22
N ASP A 214 -7.92 -19.55 13.77
CA ASP A 214 -8.24 -19.01 15.09
C ASP A 214 -9.65 -18.42 15.13
N TRP A 215 -10.06 -17.75 14.05
CA TRP A 215 -11.44 -17.27 13.93
C TRP A 215 -12.45 -18.42 13.90
N LYS A 216 -12.15 -19.51 13.18
CA LYS A 216 -13.01 -20.71 13.15
C LYS A 216 -13.11 -21.33 14.55
N LYS A 217 -12.00 -21.52 15.25
CA LYS A 217 -11.96 -22.06 16.62
C LYS A 217 -12.79 -21.22 17.59
N LYS A 218 -12.62 -19.89 17.56
CA LYS A 218 -13.40 -18.96 18.38
C LYS A 218 -14.90 -19.06 18.12
N LYS A 219 -15.31 -19.18 16.85
CA LYS A 219 -16.72 -19.31 16.48
C LYS A 219 -17.33 -20.67 16.86
N THR A 220 -16.54 -21.73 16.90
CA THR A 220 -17.01 -23.03 17.41
C THR A 220 -17.24 -22.96 18.92
N ALA A 221 -16.29 -22.41 19.68
CA ALA A 221 -16.42 -22.26 21.14
C ALA A 221 -17.61 -21.36 21.54
N GLU A 222 -17.84 -20.26 20.81
CA GLU A 222 -19.01 -19.38 21.05
C GLU A 222 -20.35 -20.10 20.84
N LYS A 223 -20.41 -21.06 19.90
CA LYS A 223 -21.63 -21.85 19.66
C LYS A 223 -21.85 -22.90 20.73
N GLU A 224 -20.79 -23.53 21.22
CA GLU A 224 -20.86 -24.54 22.29
C GLU A 224 -21.28 -23.93 23.64
N GLN A 225 -20.98 -22.65 23.88
CA GLN A 225 -21.43 -21.92 25.09
C GLN A 225 -22.89 -21.43 25.02
N GLN A 226 -23.51 -21.45 23.84
CA GLN A 226 -24.89 -21.00 23.61
C GLN A 226 -25.88 -22.17 23.43
N ALA A 227 -25.38 -23.40 23.38
CA ALA A 227 -26.15 -24.64 23.31
C ALA A 227 -26.30 -25.26 24.70
#